data_AF-A0A453JLE7-F1
#
_entry.id   AF-A0A453JLE7-F1
#
_cell.length_a   1.000
_cell.length_b   1.000
_cell.length_c   1.000
_cell.angle_alpha   90.00
_cell.angle_beta   90.00
_cell.angle_gamma   90.00
#
_symmetry.space_group_name_H-M   'P 1'
#
loop_
_entity.id
_entity.type
_entity.pdbx_description
1 polymer ?
#
loop_
_entity_poly.entity_id
_entity_poly.type
_entity_poly.pdbx_seq_one_letter_code
_entity_poly.pdbx_strand_id
1 'polypeptide(L)'
;EDSAVFRLADQRVASWAYFAGILSVVLYGLNVLWIDPATGVGTRFLDAVAAVSDSPEVVLLLLTLIFALVHSGMASLRETGEKIIGERAYRVLFAGISLPLALSTIVYFINHRYGGIQLWDVKGVSGVHELVWLSNFISFLFLYPSTFNLLEVAAVDKPKLHMWETGIMRITRHPQSLLGR
;
A
#
# COMPACT_ATOMS: atom_id res chain seq x y z
N GLU A 1 12.88 7.68 -26.25
CA GLU A 1 12.39 7.65 -24.85
C GLU A 1 11.03 8.31 -24.84
N ASP A 2 9.97 7.55 -24.56
CA ASP A 2 8.61 8.11 -24.49
C ASP A 2 8.43 8.74 -23.11
N SER A 3 8.24 10.05 -23.09
CA SER A 3 7.75 10.74 -21.89
C SER A 3 6.38 10.13 -21.54
N ALA A 4 6.23 9.62 -20.31
CA ALA A 4 5.01 8.98 -19.84
C ALA A 4 3.90 10.01 -19.59
N VAL A 5 3.43 10.66 -20.66
CA VAL A 5 2.34 11.62 -20.63
C VAL A 5 1.03 10.86 -20.53
N PHE A 6 0.35 10.98 -19.39
CA PHE A 6 -0.99 10.41 -19.23
C PHE A 6 -1.99 11.13 -20.14
N ARG A 7 -2.50 10.42 -21.14
CA ARG A 7 -3.55 10.92 -22.05
C ARG A 7 -4.78 10.03 -21.93
N LEU A 8 -5.88 10.62 -21.48
CA LEU A 8 -7.17 9.92 -21.36
C LEU A 8 -7.65 9.33 -22.69
N ALA A 9 -7.36 10.01 -23.81
CA ALA A 9 -7.72 9.57 -25.15
C ALA A 9 -7.02 8.27 -25.59
N ASP A 10 -5.86 7.95 -24.99
CA ASP A 10 -5.05 6.79 -25.36
C ASP A 10 -5.43 5.53 -24.55
N GLN A 11 -6.36 5.66 -23.59
CA GLN A 11 -6.78 4.57 -22.71
C GLN A 11 -7.85 3.69 -23.37
N ARG A 12 -7.55 2.39 -23.51
CA ARG A 12 -8.51 1.40 -24.08
C ARG A 12 -9.41 0.84 -22.98
N VAL A 13 -10.72 0.79 -23.22
CA VAL A 13 -11.71 0.17 -22.32
C VAL A 13 -11.34 -1.29 -21.97
N ALA A 14 -10.74 -2.02 -22.92
CA ALA A 14 -10.25 -3.38 -22.68
C ALA A 14 -9.20 -3.44 -21.56
N SER A 15 -8.27 -2.50 -21.49
CA SER A 15 -7.23 -2.46 -20.44
C SER A 15 -7.82 -2.27 -19.04
N TRP A 16 -8.88 -1.46 -18.94
CA TRP A 16 -9.62 -1.28 -17.70
C TRP A 16 -10.40 -2.52 -17.27
N ALA A 17 -10.96 -3.26 -18.23
CA ALA A 17 -11.61 -4.54 -17.95
C ALA A 17 -10.62 -5.59 -17.44
N TYR A 18 -9.43 -5.69 -18.07
CA TYR A 18 -8.36 -6.57 -17.59
C TYR A 18 -7.88 -6.18 -16.18
N PHE A 19 -7.67 -4.90 -15.94
CA PHE A 19 -7.30 -4.39 -14.61
C PHE A 19 -8.34 -4.76 -13.56
N ALA A 20 -9.62 -4.48 -13.81
CA ALA A 20 -10.71 -4.79 -12.89
C ALA A 20 -10.82 -6.29 -12.61
N GLY A 21 -10.63 -7.13 -13.64
CA GLY A 21 -10.60 -8.58 -13.50
C GLY A 21 -9.46 -9.07 -12.59
N ILE A 22 -8.23 -8.61 -12.84
CA ILE A 22 -7.07 -8.97 -12.03
C ILE A 22 -7.24 -8.49 -10.59
N LEU A 23 -7.65 -7.24 -10.39
CA LEU A 23 -7.89 -6.67 -9.07
C LEU A 23 -8.94 -7.47 -8.31
N SER A 24 -10.04 -7.84 -8.96
CA SER A 24 -11.11 -8.64 -8.35
C SER A 24 -10.60 -10.01 -7.90
N VAL A 25 -9.77 -10.68 -8.72
CA VAL A 25 -9.17 -11.97 -8.35
C VAL A 25 -8.24 -11.82 -7.14
N VAL A 26 -7.40 -10.78 -7.11
CA VAL A 26 -6.49 -10.53 -5.99
C VAL A 26 -7.26 -10.22 -4.71
N LEU A 27 -8.27 -9.35 -4.78
CA LEU A 27 -9.10 -9.00 -3.63
C LEU A 27 -9.92 -10.19 -3.13
N TYR A 28 -10.46 -11.02 -4.04
CA TYR A 28 -11.15 -12.25 -3.68
C TYR A 28 -10.21 -13.25 -3.00
N GLY A 29 -9.00 -13.45 -3.55
CA GLY A 29 -7.98 -14.29 -2.95
C GLY A 29 -7.58 -13.81 -1.56
N LEU A 30 -7.35 -12.50 -1.39
CA LEU A 30 -7.07 -11.89 -0.10
C LEU A 30 -8.22 -12.10 0.88
N ASN A 31 -9.47 -11.97 0.42
CA ASN A 31 -10.64 -12.23 1.25
C ASN A 31 -10.66 -13.68 1.75
N VAL A 32 -10.63 -14.65 0.84
CA VAL A 32 -10.77 -16.07 1.19
C VAL A 32 -9.58 -16.59 2.00
N LEU A 33 -8.35 -16.19 1.66
CA LEU A 33 -7.14 -16.73 2.28
C LEU A 33 -6.74 -16.01 3.57
N TRP A 34 -7.21 -14.78 3.78
CA TRP A 34 -6.75 -13.97 4.91
C TRP A 34 -7.86 -13.32 5.73
N ILE A 35 -8.81 -12.63 5.08
CA ILE A 35 -9.79 -11.77 5.78
C ILE A 35 -10.96 -12.58 6.35
N ASP A 36 -11.52 -13.51 5.58
CA ASP A 36 -12.71 -14.28 5.96
C ASP A 36 -12.41 -15.12 7.21
N PRO A 37 -13.15 -14.93 8.33
CA PRO A 37 -12.88 -15.67 9.57
C PRO A 37 -13.09 -17.18 9.46
N ALA A 38 -13.90 -17.64 8.50
CA ALA A 38 -14.20 -19.06 8.31
C ALA A 38 -13.12 -19.79 7.49
N THR A 39 -12.55 -19.12 6.47
CA THR A 39 -11.60 -19.75 5.54
C THR A 39 -10.18 -19.21 5.64
N GLY A 40 -10.03 -17.95 6.06
CA GLY A 40 -8.77 -17.24 6.11
C GLY A 40 -7.98 -17.48 7.40
N VAL A 41 -6.69 -17.15 7.35
CA VAL A 41 -5.78 -17.30 8.50
C VAL A 41 -5.49 -15.98 9.24
N GLY A 42 -5.97 -14.85 8.73
CA GLY A 42 -5.65 -13.52 9.26
C GLY A 42 -6.14 -13.30 10.68
N THR A 43 -7.33 -13.81 11.04
CA THR A 43 -7.83 -13.77 12.43
C THR A 43 -6.89 -14.52 13.37
N ARG A 44 -6.50 -15.75 13.03
CA ARG A 44 -5.57 -16.54 13.86
C ARG A 44 -4.21 -15.88 13.99
N PHE A 45 -3.72 -15.26 12.93
CA PHE A 45 -2.50 -14.47 12.96
C PHE A 45 -2.63 -13.29 13.94
N LEU A 46 -3.72 -12.51 13.84
CA LEU A 46 -3.96 -11.39 14.74
C LEU A 46 -4.11 -11.86 16.19
N ASP A 47 -4.86 -12.93 16.44
CA ASP A 47 -5.05 -13.52 17.77
C ASP A 47 -3.71 -13.98 18.37
N ALA A 48 -2.84 -14.60 17.55
CA ALA A 48 -1.52 -15.04 18.00
C ALA A 48 -0.61 -13.86 18.38
N VAL A 49 -0.67 -12.75 17.65
CA VAL A 49 0.09 -11.53 18.00
C VAL A 49 -0.53 -10.85 19.22
N ALA A 50 -1.86 -10.78 19.29
CA ALA A 50 -2.59 -10.19 20.41
C ALA A 50 -2.42 -10.97 21.72
N ALA A 51 -2.19 -12.29 21.64
CA ALA A 51 -1.90 -13.12 22.82
C ALA A 51 -0.61 -12.74 23.56
N VAL A 52 0.26 -11.91 22.95
CA VAL A 52 1.49 -11.43 23.59
C VAL A 52 1.21 -10.33 24.61
N SER A 53 0.17 -9.51 24.43
CA SER A 53 -0.13 -8.39 25.32
C SER A 53 -1.56 -7.89 25.17
N ASP A 54 -2.20 -7.54 26.29
CA ASP A 54 -3.50 -6.87 26.31
C ASP A 54 -3.43 -5.40 25.84
N SER A 55 -2.23 -4.81 25.72
CA SER A 55 -2.06 -3.42 25.27
C SER A 55 -2.14 -3.32 23.74
N PRO A 56 -3.10 -2.55 23.19
CA PRO A 56 -3.20 -2.35 21.74
C PRO A 56 -1.96 -1.70 21.13
N GLU A 57 -1.24 -0.88 21.88
CA GLU A 57 0.01 -0.25 21.45
C GLU A 57 1.12 -1.27 21.26
N VAL A 58 1.26 -2.22 22.20
CA VAL A 58 2.24 -3.30 22.10
C VAL A 58 1.91 -4.20 20.91
N VAL A 59 0.64 -4.57 20.74
CA VAL A 59 0.20 -5.40 19.59
C VAL A 59 0.45 -4.68 18.27
N LEU A 60 0.11 -3.39 18.17
CA LEU A 60 0.37 -2.59 16.97
C LEU A 60 1.86 -2.46 16.67
N LEU A 61 2.70 -2.28 17.69
CA LEU A 61 4.15 -2.26 17.54
C LEU A 61 4.65 -3.60 16.99
N LEU A 62 4.18 -4.73 17.53
CA LEU A 62 4.55 -6.06 17.04
C LEU A 62 4.10 -6.28 15.60
N LEU A 63 2.87 -5.91 15.24
CA LEU A 63 2.38 -5.98 13.87
C LEU A 63 3.23 -5.14 12.90
N THR A 64 3.63 -3.94 13.34
CA THR A 64 4.50 -3.06 12.57
C THR A 64 5.90 -3.66 12.39
N LEU A 65 6.48 -4.24 13.44
CA LEU A 65 7.78 -4.90 13.37
C LEU A 65 7.75 -6.14 12.48
N ILE A 66 6.72 -6.99 12.61
CA ILE A 66 6.52 -8.16 11.75
C ILE A 66 6.43 -7.71 10.29
N PHE A 67 5.58 -6.72 10.00
CA PHE A 67 5.46 -6.18 8.64
C PHE A 67 6.79 -5.63 8.14
N ALA A 68 7.47 -4.78 8.91
CA ALA A 68 8.72 -4.15 8.51
C ALA A 68 9.83 -5.17 8.25
N LEU A 69 9.98 -6.18 9.11
CA LEU A 69 10.96 -7.25 8.96
C LEU A 69 10.67 -8.10 7.72
N VAL A 70 9.43 -8.54 7.53
CA VAL A 70 9.06 -9.38 6.39
C VAL A 70 9.16 -8.60 5.08
N HIS A 71 8.59 -7.40 5.02
CA HIS A 71 8.61 -6.56 3.82
C HIS A 71 10.03 -6.17 3.43
N SER A 72 10.83 -5.67 4.38
CA SER A 72 12.22 -5.24 4.10
C SER A 72 13.14 -6.43 3.85
N GLY A 73 12.95 -7.54 4.57
CA GLY A 73 13.71 -8.78 4.37
C GLY A 73 13.44 -9.40 3.01
N MET A 74 12.19 -9.44 2.56
CA MET A 74 11.88 -9.87 1.19
C MET A 74 12.37 -8.85 0.16
N ALA A 75 12.44 -7.56 0.47
CA ALA A 75 12.99 -6.59 -0.45
C ALA A 75 14.50 -6.79 -0.65
N SER A 76 15.23 -7.07 0.44
CA SER A 76 16.68 -7.33 0.38
C SER A 76 17.02 -8.67 -0.29
N LEU A 77 16.16 -9.69 -0.14
CA LEU A 77 16.35 -11.00 -0.76
C LEU A 77 15.95 -11.06 -2.24
N ARG A 78 15.44 -9.96 -2.80
CA ARG A 78 14.88 -9.91 -4.15
C ARG A 78 15.82 -10.47 -5.22
N GLU A 79 17.06 -9.99 -5.27
CA GLU A 79 18.00 -10.40 -6.32
C GLU A 79 18.24 -11.91 -6.31
N THR A 80 18.38 -12.51 -5.13
CA THR A 80 18.57 -13.95 -4.97
C THR A 80 17.28 -14.71 -5.28
N GLY A 81 16.15 -14.24 -4.77
CA GLY A 81 14.86 -14.90 -4.98
C GLY A 81 14.41 -14.91 -6.45
N GLU A 82 14.63 -13.81 -7.17
CA GLU A 82 14.31 -13.73 -8.60
C GLU A 82 15.15 -14.71 -9.43
N LYS A 83 16.40 -14.99 -9.03
CA LYS A 83 17.25 -16.01 -9.69
C LYS A 83 16.75 -17.45 -9.47
N ILE A 84 16.05 -17.73 -8.38
CA ILE A 84 15.60 -19.08 -8.02
C ILE A 84 14.23 -19.39 -8.64
N ILE A 85 13.24 -18.51 -8.43
CA ILE A 85 11.84 -18.77 -8.80
C ILE A 85 11.36 -17.92 -9.98
N GLY A 86 12.20 -17.01 -10.48
CA GLY A 86 11.85 -16.06 -11.53
C GLY A 86 11.16 -14.80 -11.00
N GLU A 87 11.31 -13.70 -11.73
CA GLU A 87 10.85 -12.38 -11.31
C GLU A 87 9.35 -12.31 -11.02
N ARG A 88 8.52 -12.93 -11.87
CA ARG A 88 7.06 -12.86 -11.73
C ARG A 88 6.60 -13.59 -10.46
N ALA A 89 7.10 -14.81 -10.25
CA ALA A 89 6.75 -15.59 -9.08
C ALA A 89 7.21 -14.89 -7.79
N TYR A 90 8.41 -14.30 -7.80
CA TYR A 90 8.91 -13.53 -6.67
C TYR A 90 8.04 -12.31 -6.35
N ARG A 91 7.61 -11.54 -7.35
CA ARG A 91 6.69 -10.39 -7.13
C ARG A 91 5.34 -10.83 -6.57
N VAL A 92 4.78 -11.93 -7.07
CA VAL A 92 3.51 -12.48 -6.54
C VAL A 92 3.67 -12.95 -5.11
N LEU A 93 4.77 -13.63 -4.78
CA LEU A 93 5.09 -14.03 -3.41
C LEU A 93 5.27 -12.82 -2.48
N PHE A 94 6.04 -11.83 -2.92
CA PHE A 94 6.28 -10.58 -2.20
C PHE A 94 4.98 -9.84 -1.89
N ALA A 95 4.14 -9.63 -2.90
CA ALA A 95 2.84 -8.97 -2.73
C ALA A 95 1.89 -9.84 -1.90
N GLY A 96 1.86 -11.14 -2.14
CA GLY A 96 0.99 -12.10 -1.45
C GLY A 96 1.27 -12.23 0.05
N ILE A 97 2.49 -11.94 0.50
CA ILE A 97 2.84 -11.91 1.93
C ILE A 97 2.75 -10.47 2.49
N SER A 98 3.21 -9.47 1.74
CA SER A 98 3.23 -8.08 2.22
C SER A 98 1.83 -7.48 2.34
N LEU A 99 0.92 -7.72 1.39
CA LEU A 99 -0.42 -7.13 1.39
C LEU A 99 -1.26 -7.59 2.59
N PRO A 100 -1.33 -8.89 2.93
CA PRO A 100 -2.09 -9.31 4.10
C PRO A 100 -1.50 -8.78 5.41
N LEU A 101 -0.17 -8.75 5.56
CA LEU A 101 0.47 -8.19 6.75
C LEU A 101 0.21 -6.69 6.90
N ALA A 102 0.34 -5.93 5.81
CA ALA A 102 0.02 -4.50 5.80
C ALA A 102 -1.45 -4.26 6.15
N LEU A 103 -2.37 -5.03 5.55
CA LEU A 103 -3.79 -4.94 5.82
C LEU A 103 -4.11 -5.20 7.28
N SER A 104 -3.55 -6.28 7.86
CA SER A 104 -3.72 -6.60 9.28
C SER A 104 -3.28 -5.44 10.17
N THR A 105 -2.10 -4.87 9.91
CA THR A 105 -1.58 -3.72 10.68
C THR A 105 -2.48 -2.50 10.57
N ILE A 106 -2.93 -2.15 9.36
CA ILE A 106 -3.80 -0.99 9.10
C ILE A 106 -5.16 -1.16 9.76
N VAL A 107 -5.79 -2.32 9.59
CA VAL A 107 -7.11 -2.62 10.16
C VAL A 107 -7.03 -2.62 11.69
N TYR A 108 -5.99 -3.24 12.26
CA TYR A 108 -5.77 -3.23 13.70
C TYR A 108 -5.60 -1.81 14.23
N PHE A 109 -4.78 -1.00 13.57
CA PHE A 109 -4.61 0.42 13.91
C PHE A 109 -5.94 1.17 13.88
N ILE A 110 -6.72 1.04 12.80
CA ILE A 110 -8.01 1.73 12.68
C ILE A 110 -8.94 1.33 13.81
N ASN A 111 -9.04 0.03 14.14
CA ASN A 111 -9.92 -0.47 15.20
C ASN A 111 -9.51 0.01 16.60
N HIS A 112 -8.22 0.32 16.81
CA HIS A 112 -7.69 0.75 18.10
C HIS A 112 -7.21 2.21 18.12
N ARG A 113 -7.55 3.01 17.09
CA ARG A 113 -7.01 4.36 16.86
C ARG A 113 -7.25 5.37 17.99
N TYR A 114 -8.22 5.10 18.86
CA TYR A 114 -8.54 5.92 20.05
C TYR A 114 -8.33 5.17 21.36
N GLY A 115 -7.76 3.96 21.32
CA GLY A 115 -7.57 3.11 22.50
C GLY A 115 -6.29 3.41 23.28
N GLY A 116 -5.33 4.10 22.66
CA GLY A 116 -4.06 4.43 23.32
C GLY A 116 -4.04 5.79 24.00
N ILE A 117 -2.89 6.13 24.58
CA ILE A 117 -2.68 7.43 25.24
C ILE A 117 -2.82 8.56 24.22
N GLN A 118 -3.89 9.35 24.35
CA GLN A 118 -4.12 10.50 23.48
C GLN A 118 -3.31 11.71 23.96
N LEU A 119 -2.31 12.11 23.18
CA LEU A 119 -1.46 13.27 23.50
C LEU A 119 -2.14 14.62 23.21
N TRP A 120 -3.02 14.67 22.21
CA TRP A 120 -3.78 15.85 21.81
C TRP A 120 -5.11 15.46 21.16
N ASP A 121 -6.15 16.27 21.38
CA ASP A 121 -7.45 16.14 20.70
C ASP A 121 -7.86 17.49 20.11
N VAL A 122 -7.89 17.57 18.78
CA VAL A 122 -8.33 18.76 18.04
C VAL A 122 -9.56 18.49 17.18
N LYS A 123 -10.23 17.34 17.35
CA LYS A 123 -11.41 16.97 16.55
C LYS A 123 -12.56 17.96 16.70
N GLY A 124 -12.69 18.60 17.86
CA GLY A 124 -13.72 19.60 18.15
C GLY A 124 -13.34 21.04 17.79
N VAL A 125 -12.13 21.29 17.31
CA VAL A 125 -11.68 22.64 16.96
C VAL A 125 -12.18 22.98 15.57
N SER A 126 -12.97 24.05 15.47
CA SER A 126 -13.53 24.54 14.20
C SER A 126 -12.43 24.77 13.16
N GLY A 127 -12.63 24.29 11.93
CA GLY A 127 -11.70 24.47 10.82
C GLY A 127 -10.58 23.42 10.73
N VAL A 128 -10.33 22.63 11.79
CA VAL A 128 -9.25 21.62 11.77
C VAL A 128 -9.60 20.46 10.85
N HIS A 129 -10.86 20.01 10.84
CA HIS A 129 -11.30 18.94 9.94
C HIS A 129 -11.09 19.33 8.48
N GLU A 130 -11.54 20.54 8.11
CA GLU A 130 -11.45 21.09 6.77
C GLU A 130 -10.00 21.27 6.34
N LEU A 131 -9.14 21.77 7.24
CA LEU A 131 -7.72 21.95 6.98
C LEU A 131 -7.02 20.62 6.71
N VAL A 132 -7.24 19.61 7.55
CA VAL A 132 -6.65 18.27 7.39
C VAL A 132 -7.13 17.63 6.08
N TRP A 133 -8.42 17.73 5.79
CA TRP A 133 -8.99 17.19 4.57
C TRP A 133 -8.42 17.87 3.32
N LEU A 134 -8.36 19.21 3.30
CA LEU A 134 -7.80 19.98 2.19
C LEU A 134 -6.32 19.66 1.98
N SER A 135 -5.56 19.56 3.08
CA SER A 135 -4.13 19.20 3.03
C SER A 135 -3.93 17.80 2.44
N ASN A 136 -4.75 16.83 2.85
CA ASN A 136 -4.73 15.48 2.30
C ASN A 136 -5.13 15.47 0.81
N PHE A 137 -6.16 16.23 0.42
CA PHE A 137 -6.58 16.36 -0.97
C PHE A 137 -5.48 16.96 -1.86
N ILE A 138 -4.83 18.03 -1.39
CA ILE A 138 -3.69 18.64 -2.08
C ILE A 138 -2.54 17.64 -2.21
N SER A 139 -2.26 16.87 -1.15
CA SER A 139 -1.23 15.83 -1.18
C SER A 139 -1.51 14.78 -2.26
N PHE A 140 -2.76 14.35 -2.39
CA PHE A 140 -3.18 13.44 -3.46
C PHE A 140 -2.94 14.04 -4.86
N LEU A 141 -3.26 15.32 -5.07
CA LEU A 141 -3.02 16.00 -6.35
C LEU A 141 -1.53 16.06 -6.73
N PHE A 142 -0.62 16.07 -5.76
CA PHE A 142 0.83 16.04 -6.01
C PHE A 142 1.39 14.61 -6.15
N LEU A 143 0.83 13.63 -5.44
CA LEU A 143 1.20 12.22 -5.55
C LEU A 143 0.74 11.61 -6.89
N TYR A 144 -0.46 11.93 -7.35
CA TYR A 144 -1.05 11.33 -8.54
C TYR A 144 -0.19 11.52 -9.82
N PRO A 145 0.30 12.72 -10.15
CA PRO A 145 1.13 12.96 -11.34
C PRO A 145 2.59 12.47 -11.19
N SER A 146 3.04 12.12 -9.99
CA SER A 146 4.43 11.70 -9.75
C SER A 146 4.65 10.19 -9.75
N THR A 147 3.57 9.39 -9.69
CA THR A 147 3.72 7.95 -9.37
C THR A 147 2.83 6.99 -10.16
N PHE A 148 1.77 7.43 -10.84
CA PHE A 148 0.79 6.47 -11.39
C PHE A 148 0.62 6.57 -12.92
N ASN A 149 1.30 5.68 -13.65
CA ASN A 149 0.67 5.06 -14.82
C ASN A 149 -0.09 3.82 -14.31
N LEU A 150 -1.40 3.94 -14.10
CA LEU A 150 -2.23 2.91 -13.44
C LEU A 150 -2.09 1.52 -14.08
N LEU A 151 -1.84 1.46 -15.40
CA LEU A 151 -1.68 0.20 -16.13
C LEU A 151 -0.35 -0.53 -15.84
N GLU A 152 0.73 0.20 -15.59
CA GLU A 152 2.02 -0.37 -15.20
C GLU A 152 2.04 -0.80 -13.73
N VAL A 153 1.41 0.00 -12.85
CA VAL A 153 1.28 -0.30 -11.43
C VAL A 153 0.41 -1.54 -11.20
N ALA A 154 -0.58 -1.76 -12.06
CA ALA A 154 -1.38 -2.98 -12.09
C ALA A 154 -0.64 -4.23 -12.63
N ALA A 155 0.63 -4.10 -13.02
CA ALA A 155 1.42 -5.15 -13.69
C ALA A 155 0.77 -5.70 -14.97
N VAL A 156 -0.13 -4.93 -15.61
CA VAL A 156 -0.67 -5.23 -16.93
C VAL A 156 0.43 -4.99 -17.97
N ASP A 157 1.13 -3.87 -17.85
CA ASP A 157 2.30 -3.56 -18.65
C ASP A 157 3.61 -3.84 -17.88
N LYS A 158 4.68 -4.16 -18.62
CA LYS A 158 6.01 -4.29 -18.03
C LYS A 158 6.42 -2.92 -17.45
N PRO A 159 6.97 -2.86 -16.22
CA PRO A 159 7.50 -1.62 -15.67
C PRO A 159 8.59 -1.08 -16.61
N LYS A 160 8.42 0.15 -17.08
CA LYS A 160 9.43 0.85 -17.86
C LYS A 160 10.10 1.91 -17.00
N LEU A 161 11.35 2.21 -17.30
CA LEU A 161 12.06 3.29 -16.66
C LEU A 161 11.57 4.60 -17.30
N HIS A 162 10.74 5.34 -16.58
CA HIS A 162 10.26 6.64 -17.03
C HIS A 162 11.17 7.73 -16.49
N MET A 163 11.87 8.42 -17.40
CA MET A 163 12.47 9.71 -17.11
C MET A 163 11.31 10.71 -17.10
N TRP A 164 10.85 11.07 -15.91
CA TRP A 164 9.71 11.98 -15.73
C TRP A 164 10.13 13.41 -16.08
N GLU A 165 9.93 13.80 -17.34
CA GLU A 165 10.24 15.15 -17.83
C GLU A 165 9.13 16.18 -17.52
N THR A 166 8.02 15.74 -16.93
CA THR A 166 6.85 16.58 -16.60
C THR A 166 6.35 16.33 -15.17
N GLY A 167 5.51 17.22 -14.66
CA GLY A 167 4.95 17.11 -13.29
C GLY A 167 5.90 17.51 -12.17
N ILE A 168 5.51 17.21 -10.92
CA ILE A 168 6.28 17.60 -9.71
C ILE A 168 7.68 16.96 -9.65
N MET A 169 7.90 15.86 -10.39
CA MET A 169 9.21 15.22 -10.54
C MET A 169 10.27 16.16 -11.17
N ARG A 170 9.88 17.23 -11.89
CA ARG A 170 10.81 18.27 -12.37
C ARG A 170 11.36 19.16 -11.24
N ILE A 171 10.59 19.33 -10.17
CA ILE A 171 10.91 20.20 -9.04
C ILE A 171 11.70 19.42 -7.98
N THR A 172 11.36 18.14 -7.79
CA THR A 172 11.96 17.28 -6.77
C THR A 172 12.07 15.84 -7.27
N ARG A 173 13.22 15.20 -7.01
CA ARG A 173 13.45 13.78 -7.38
C ARG A 173 12.75 12.79 -6.46
N HIS A 174 12.25 13.27 -5.32
CA HIS A 174 11.55 12.47 -4.31
C HIS A 174 10.27 13.20 -3.85
N PRO A 175 9.26 13.38 -4.70
CA PRO A 175 8.02 14.07 -4.32
C PRO A 175 7.30 13.38 -3.15
N GLN A 176 7.45 12.06 -3.03
CA GLN A 176 6.94 11.29 -1.90
C GLN A 176 7.58 11.68 -0.55
N SER A 177 8.83 12.14 -0.52
CA SER A 177 9.49 12.54 0.73
C SER A 177 9.06 13.93 1.23
N LEU A 178 8.51 14.76 0.35
CA LEU A 178 8.02 16.11 0.69
C LEU A 178 6.62 16.11 1.27
N LEU A 179 5.84 15.05 1.04
CA LEU A 179 4.46 14.90 1.52
C LEU A 179 4.34 13.99 2.75
N GLY A 180 5.46 13.43 3.22
CA GLY A 180 5.53 12.50 4.35
C GLY A 180 6.43 12.96 5.50
N ARG A 181 6.69 14.27 5.63
CA ARG A 181 7.34 14.88 6.79
C ARG A 181 6.42 15.89 7.45
#